data_AF-A0A1B8TW96-F1
#
_entry.id   AF-A0A1B8TW96-F1
#
_cell.length_a   1.000
_cell.length_b   1.000
_cell.length_c   1.000
_cell.angle_alpha   90.00
_cell.angle_beta   90.00
_cell.angle_gamma   90.00
#
_symmetry.space_group_name_H-M   'P 1'
#
loop_
_entity.id
_entity.type
_entity.pdbx_description
1 polymer ?
#
loop_
_entity_poly.entity_id
_entity_poly.type
_entity_poly.pdbx_seq_one_letter_code
_entity_poly.pdbx_strand_id
1 'polypeptide(L)'
;MKFNAKYFVIFISLFVSEILIAKYATGFIRHTFGDYLSVMLLYTFIKSFIKISAYKVAFFVLLIAYLIEFLQLTNLQNFYPLEYRNILKLILGTSFSIPDLVAYSLGIATILLIEKLVVKL
;
A
#
# COMPACT_ATOMS: atom_id res chain seq x y z
N MET A 1 -20.64 -12.16 3.05
CA MET A 1 -19.39 -11.87 2.31
C MET A 1 -19.16 -12.99 1.31
N LYS A 2 -18.96 -12.70 0.01
CA LYS A 2 -18.54 -13.72 -0.98
C LYS A 2 -17.04 -13.55 -1.17
N PHE A 3 -16.26 -14.48 -0.60
CA PHE A 3 -14.81 -14.49 -0.71
C PHE A 3 -14.38 -14.73 -2.15
N ASN A 4 -13.45 -13.93 -2.66
CA ASN A 4 -12.91 -14.08 -4.00
C ASN A 4 -11.49 -14.63 -3.96
N ALA A 5 -11.37 -15.94 -4.16
CA ALA A 5 -10.12 -16.67 -4.13
C ALA A 5 -9.09 -16.15 -5.16
N LYS A 6 -9.52 -15.64 -6.31
CA LYS A 6 -8.60 -15.09 -7.32
C LYS A 6 -7.84 -13.88 -6.79
N TYR A 7 -8.56 -12.91 -6.21
CA TYR A 7 -7.93 -11.74 -5.58
C TYR A 7 -7.07 -12.13 -4.38
N PHE A 8 -7.48 -13.15 -3.62
CA PHE A 8 -6.71 -13.61 -2.48
C PHE A 8 -5.38 -14.27 -2.88
N VAL A 9 -5.35 -15.04 -3.98
CA VAL A 9 -4.10 -15.62 -4.50
C VAL A 9 -3.16 -14.52 -5.00
N ILE A 10 -3.68 -13.50 -5.67
CA ILE A 10 -2.89 -12.32 -6.09
C ILE A 10 -2.35 -11.59 -4.86
N PHE A 11 -3.19 -11.39 -3.84
CA PHE A 11 -2.79 -10.79 -2.56
C PHE A 11 -1.63 -11.56 -1.91
N ILE A 12 -1.73 -12.89 -1.80
CA ILE A 12 -0.64 -13.71 -1.24
C ILE A 12 0.64 -13.54 -2.06
N SER A 13 0.54 -13.54 -3.39
CA SER A 13 1.70 -13.39 -4.28
C SER A 13 2.39 -12.04 -4.10
N LEU A 14 1.60 -10.96 -3.98
CA LEU A 14 2.11 -9.61 -3.69
C LEU A 14 2.73 -9.55 -2.28
N PHE A 15 2.09 -10.16 -1.28
CA PHE A 15 2.58 -10.16 0.10
C PHE A 15 3.92 -10.90 0.24
N VAL A 16 4.08 -12.04 -0.43
CA VAL A 16 5.36 -12.73 -0.49
C VAL A 16 6.42 -11.87 -1.18
N SER A 17 6.05 -11.18 -2.27
CA SER A 17 6.96 -10.28 -2.98
C SER A 17 7.44 -9.12 -2.09
N GLU A 18 6.53 -8.51 -1.33
CA GLU A 18 6.85 -7.49 -0.32
C GLU A 18 7.84 -8.01 0.73
N ILE A 19 7.61 -9.21 1.28
CA ILE A 19 8.53 -9.82 2.26
C ILE A 19 9.92 -10.05 1.64
N LEU A 20 9.97 -10.51 0.39
CA LEU A 20 11.23 -10.72 -0.32
C LEU A 20 11.96 -9.39 -0.55
N ILE A 21 11.25 -8.34 -0.95
CA ILE A 21 11.82 -7.00 -1.13
C ILE A 21 12.33 -6.46 0.20
N ALA A 22 11.54 -6.54 1.27
CA ALA A 22 11.94 -6.09 2.59
C ALA A 22 13.18 -6.82 3.13
N LYS A 23 13.34 -8.10 2.80
CA LYS A 23 14.46 -8.93 3.26
C LYS A 23 15.72 -8.79 2.39
N TYR A 24 15.58 -8.74 1.07
CA TYR A 24 16.71 -8.86 0.14
C TYR A 24 17.03 -7.55 -0.60
N ALA A 25 16.10 -6.61 -0.70
CA ALA A 25 16.35 -5.35 -1.38
C ALA A 25 16.86 -4.27 -0.41
N THR A 26 17.70 -3.38 -0.92
CA THR A 26 18.22 -2.22 -0.19
C THR A 26 18.01 -0.95 -1.01
N GLY A 27 17.83 0.19 -0.31
CA GLY A 27 17.69 1.50 -0.95
C GLY A 27 16.33 1.70 -1.64
N PHE A 28 16.34 2.32 -2.81
CA PHE A 28 15.14 2.76 -3.54
C PHE A 28 14.11 1.64 -3.78
N ILE A 29 14.58 0.43 -4.09
CA ILE A 29 13.70 -0.73 -4.34
C ILE A 29 12.95 -1.13 -3.06
N ARG A 30 13.58 -0.99 -1.88
CA ARG A 30 12.93 -1.34 -0.62
C ARG A 30 11.85 -0.34 -0.24
N HIS A 31 12.08 0.93 -0.51
CA HIS A 31 11.20 2.02 -0.10
C HIS A 31 10.13 2.25 -1.18
N THR A 32 10.48 2.93 -2.26
CA THR A 32 9.53 3.38 -3.28
C THR A 32 8.85 2.25 -4.04
N PHE A 33 9.55 1.16 -4.35
CA PHE A 33 8.91 0.03 -5.04
C PHE A 33 8.05 -0.83 -4.09
N GLY A 34 8.42 -0.89 -2.80
CA GLY A 34 7.58 -1.49 -1.77
C GLY A 34 6.26 -0.72 -1.59
N ASP A 35 6.33 0.60 -1.57
CA ASP A 35 5.18 1.49 -1.48
C ASP A 35 4.21 1.35 -2.67
N TYR A 36 4.78 1.21 -3.88
CA TYR A 36 4.03 0.91 -5.10
C TYR A 36 3.26 -0.41 -5.02
N LEU A 37 3.87 -1.47 -4.48
CA LEU A 37 3.22 -2.77 -4.32
C LEU A 37 2.23 -2.78 -3.15
N SER A 38 2.53 -2.05 -2.07
CA SER A 38 1.71 -1.96 -0.86
C SER A 38 0.28 -1.49 -1.15
N VAL A 39 0.11 -0.47 -2.01
CA VAL A 39 -1.24 -0.02 -2.41
C VAL A 39 -2.00 -1.08 -3.23
N MET A 40 -1.31 -1.85 -4.08
CA MET A 40 -1.94 -2.96 -4.81
C MET A 40 -2.32 -4.11 -3.90
N LEU A 41 -1.48 -4.40 -2.92
CA LEU A 41 -1.72 -5.40 -1.90
C LEU A 41 -2.96 -5.05 -1.08
N LEU A 42 -3.06 -3.80 -0.60
CA LEU A 42 -4.22 -3.34 0.16
C LEU A 42 -5.51 -3.37 -0.69
N TYR A 43 -5.40 -3.00 -1.97
CA TYR A 43 -6.49 -3.07 -2.93
C TYR A 43 -7.02 -4.50 -3.10
N THR A 44 -6.11 -5.45 -3.38
CA THR A 44 -6.46 -6.86 -3.61
C THR A 44 -6.99 -7.54 -2.35
N PHE A 45 -6.48 -7.17 -1.18
CA PHE A 45 -7.00 -7.59 0.13
C PHE A 45 -8.45 -7.15 0.34
N ILE A 46 -8.77 -5.87 0.13
CA ILE A 46 -10.15 -5.39 0.28
C ILE A 46 -11.08 -6.12 -0.71
N LYS A 47 -10.63 -6.28 -1.96
CA LYS A 47 -11.40 -6.97 -3.01
C LYS A 47 -11.56 -8.47 -2.78
N SER A 48 -10.70 -9.12 -1.99
CA SER A 48 -10.86 -10.54 -1.66
C SER A 48 -12.03 -10.79 -0.71
N PHE A 49 -12.36 -9.84 0.17
CA PHE A 49 -13.44 -9.98 1.16
C PHE A 49 -14.72 -9.22 0.79
N ILE A 50 -14.59 -8.10 0.08
CA ILE A 50 -15.69 -7.16 -0.15
C ILE A 50 -15.88 -6.91 -1.65
N LYS A 51 -17.11 -7.09 -2.13
CA LYS A 51 -17.50 -6.81 -3.52
C LYS A 51 -17.92 -5.34 -3.66
N ILE A 52 -16.94 -4.45 -3.79
CA ILE A 52 -17.13 -3.01 -4.06
C ILE A 52 -16.60 -2.69 -5.47
N SER A 53 -17.07 -1.58 -6.07
CA SER A 53 -16.56 -1.10 -7.35
C SER A 53 -15.06 -0.80 -7.28
N ALA A 54 -14.34 -1.17 -8.33
CA ALA A 54 -12.89 -1.01 -8.43
C ALA A 54 -12.42 0.40 -8.06
N TYR A 55 -13.05 1.40 -8.68
CA TYR A 55 -12.75 2.81 -8.45
C TYR A 55 -12.95 3.27 -7.00
N LYS A 56 -13.96 2.74 -6.29
CA LYS A 56 -14.19 3.10 -4.88
C LYS A 56 -13.09 2.54 -3.98
N VAL A 57 -12.69 1.28 -4.19
CA VAL A 57 -11.59 0.67 -3.42
C VAL A 57 -10.28 1.39 -3.73
N ALA A 58 -9.99 1.64 -5.00
CA ALA A 58 -8.80 2.36 -5.43
C ALA A 58 -8.70 3.76 -4.81
N PHE A 59 -9.78 4.53 -4.87
CA PHE A 59 -9.83 5.85 -4.25
C PHE A 59 -9.63 5.79 -2.74
N PHE A 60 -10.27 4.83 -2.06
CA PHE A 60 -10.13 4.66 -0.61
C PHE A 60 -8.69 4.29 -0.20
N VAL A 61 -8.06 3.37 -0.92
CA VAL A 61 -6.66 2.97 -0.68
C VAL A 61 -5.72 4.15 -0.90
N LEU A 62 -5.89 4.88 -2.01
CA LEU A 62 -5.05 6.04 -2.33
C LEU A 62 -5.19 7.14 -1.27
N LEU A 63 -6.43 7.40 -0.84
CA LEU A 63 -6.71 8.38 0.20
C LEU A 63 -6.03 8.01 1.52
N ILE A 64 -6.10 6.73 1.93
CA ILE A 64 -5.42 6.26 3.14
C ILE A 64 -3.91 6.40 3.02
N ALA A 65 -3.32 5.96 1.90
CA ALA A 65 -1.87 6.05 1.69
C ALA A 65 -1.40 7.51 1.77
N TYR A 66 -2.12 8.43 1.11
CA TYR A 66 -1.80 9.86 1.15
C TYR A 66 -1.97 10.42 2.56
N LEU A 67 -3.05 10.09 3.26
CA LEU A 67 -3.27 10.57 4.62
C LEU A 67 -2.14 10.13 5.55
N ILE A 68 -1.67 8.88 5.46
CA ILE A 68 -0.55 8.38 6.26
C ILE A 68 0.72 9.18 5.94
N GLU A 69 1.01 9.40 4.65
CA GLU A 69 2.16 10.16 4.17
C GLU A 69 2.13 11.62 4.65
N PHE A 70 0.99 12.30 4.51
CA PHE A 70 0.80 13.66 5.04
C PHE A 70 0.89 13.70 6.56
N LEU A 71 0.49 12.63 7.26
CA LEU A 71 0.59 12.55 8.72
C LEU A 71 2.05 12.57 9.18
N GLN A 72 2.98 12.03 8.39
CA GLN A 72 4.41 12.09 8.68
C GLN A 72 4.95 13.54 8.71
N LEU A 73 4.33 14.49 7.99
CA LEU A 73 4.71 15.92 8.04
C LEU A 73 4.48 16.55 9.43
N THR A 74 3.48 16.06 10.16
CA THR A 74 3.07 16.63 11.45
C THR A 74 4.02 16.27 12.60
N ASN A 75 5.10 15.51 12.33
CA ASN A 75 6.05 15.04 13.35
C ASN A 75 5.41 14.26 14.51
N LEU A 76 4.19 13.74 14.36
CA LEU A 76 3.48 12.96 15.38
C LEU A 76 4.32 11.80 15.94
N GLN A 77 5.11 11.16 15.08
CA GLN A 77 6.08 10.13 15.42
C GLN A 77 7.10 10.54 16.49
N ASN A 78 7.45 11.84 16.57
CA ASN A 78 8.43 12.37 17.51
C ASN A 78 7.80 12.91 18.81
N PHE A 79 6.48 13.12 18.82
CA PHE A 79 5.76 13.69 19.96
C PHE A 79 5.58 12.68 21.11
N TYR A 80 5.61 11.38 20.80
CA TYR A 80 5.48 10.32 21.80
C TYR A 80 6.80 10.03 22.55
N PRO A 81 6.71 9.48 23.78
CA PRO A 81 7.87 9.01 24.54
C PRO A 81 8.76 8.06 23.72
N LEU A 82 10.06 8.04 24.04
CA LEU A 82 11.09 7.29 23.30
C LEU A 82 10.75 5.82 23.04
N GLU A 83 10.03 5.18 23.97
CA GLU A 83 9.59 3.79 23.86
C GLU A 83 8.65 3.56 22.66
N TYR A 84 7.73 4.48 22.40
CA TYR A 84 6.75 4.38 21.31
C TYR A 84 7.23 5.04 20.02
N ARG A 85 8.20 5.96 20.11
CA ARG A 85 8.76 6.68 18.95
C ARG A 85 9.30 5.74 17.88
N ASN A 86 10.00 4.67 18.26
CA ASN A 86 10.58 3.72 17.29
C ASN A 86 9.48 2.89 16.60
N ILE A 87 8.47 2.47 17.35
CA ILE A 87 7.33 1.72 16.80
C ILE A 87 6.51 2.62 15.86
N LEU A 88 6.25 3.87 16.26
CA LEU A 88 5.55 4.85 15.44
C LEU A 88 6.29 5.16 14.14
N LYS A 89 7.62 5.32 14.19
CA LYS A 89 8.44 5.52 12.97
C LYS A 89 8.45 4.30 12.04
N LEU A 90 8.27 3.10 12.59
CA LEU A 90 8.18 1.87 11.80
C LEU A 90 6.81 1.74 11.13
N ILE A 91 5.73 2.08 11.85
CA ILE A 91 4.35 1.97 11.34
C ILE A 91 3.98 3.13 10.41
N LEU A 92 4.25 4.36 10.83
CA LEU A 92 3.86 5.56 10.08
C LEU A 92 4.88 5.93 9.01
N GLY A 93 6.11 5.44 9.08
CA GLY A 93 7.23 5.94 8.29
C GLY A 93 8.01 7.02 9.04
N THR A 94 9.10 7.51 8.44
CA THR A 94 10.02 8.45 9.10
C THR A 94 9.90 9.88 8.58
N SER A 95 9.50 10.07 7.33
CA SER A 95 9.55 11.37 6.69
C SER A 95 8.77 11.36 5.39
N PHE A 96 8.00 12.42 5.19
CA PHE A 96 7.26 12.66 3.96
C PHE A 96 8.17 12.66 2.73
N SER A 97 7.71 11.99 1.69
CA SER A 97 8.44 11.73 0.46
C SER A 97 7.53 11.88 -0.75
N ILE A 98 7.84 12.87 -1.60
CA ILE A 98 7.14 13.07 -2.88
C ILE A 98 7.23 11.83 -3.81
N PRO A 99 8.38 11.13 -3.91
CA PRO A 99 8.45 9.86 -4.66
C PRO A 99 7.40 8.83 -4.24
N ASP A 100 7.05 8.77 -2.96
CA ASP A 100 6.14 7.76 -2.44
C ASP A 100 4.69 8.08 -2.83
N LEU A 101 4.30 9.38 -2.88
CA LEU A 101 3.03 9.80 -3.48
C LEU A 101 2.90 9.37 -4.95
N VAL A 102 3.98 9.50 -5.72
CA VAL A 102 4.02 9.07 -7.13
C VAL A 102 3.89 7.56 -7.21
N ALA A 103 4.59 6.81 -6.35
CA ALA A 103 4.51 5.36 -6.26
C ALA A 103 3.08 4.88 -5.95
N TYR A 104 2.40 5.49 -4.97
CA TYR A 104 1.02 5.17 -4.64
C TYR A 104 0.06 5.44 -5.81
N SER A 105 0.21 6.59 -6.48
CA SER A 105 -0.59 6.92 -7.66
C SER A 105 -0.39 5.93 -8.80
N LEU A 106 0.86 5.59 -9.10
CA LEU A 106 1.21 4.62 -10.15
C LEU A 106 0.71 3.22 -9.79
N GLY A 107 0.82 2.82 -8.52
CA GLY A 107 0.34 1.52 -8.05
C GLY A 107 -1.16 1.37 -8.23
N ILE A 108 -1.93 2.40 -7.86
CA ILE A 108 -3.37 2.43 -8.07
C ILE A 108 -3.74 2.49 -9.57
N ALA A 109 -3.03 3.27 -10.37
CA ALA A 109 -3.25 3.32 -11.81
C ALA A 109 -3.03 1.94 -12.46
N THR A 110 -1.93 1.26 -12.11
CA THR A 110 -1.61 -0.06 -12.64
C THR A 110 -2.66 -1.10 -12.23
N ILE A 111 -3.08 -1.16 -10.97
CA ILE A 111 -4.07 -2.16 -10.55
C ILE A 111 -5.44 -1.92 -11.20
N LEU A 112 -5.84 -0.66 -11.42
CA LEU A 112 -7.07 -0.33 -12.15
C LEU A 112 -6.98 -0.74 -13.63
N LEU A 113 -5.82 -0.55 -14.27
CA LEU A 113 -5.60 -1.02 -15.64
C LEU A 113 -5.65 -2.55 -15.73
N ILE A 114 -5.00 -3.26 -14.80
CA ILE A 114 -5.04 -4.72 -14.72
C ILE A 114 -6.48 -5.20 -14.50
N GLU A 115 -7.24 -4.57 -13.61
CA GLU A 115 -8.64 -4.95 -13.38
C GLU A 115 -9.49 -4.77 -14.64
N LYS A 116 -9.27 -3.70 -15.39
CA LYS A 116 -9.97 -3.44 -16.67
C LYS A 116 -9.60 -4.46 -17.75
N LEU A 117 -8.33 -4.88 -17.81
CA LEU A 117 -7.81 -5.76 -18.87
C LEU A 117 -8.03 -7.25 -18.57
N VAL A 118 -7.76 -7.69 -17.34
CA VAL A 118 -7.66 -9.11 -16.96
C VAL A 118 -8.95 -9.60 -16.29
N VAL A 119 -9.53 -8.80 -15.39
CA VAL A 119 -10.64 -9.28 -14.57
C VAL A 119 -11.98 -9.12 -15.30
N LYS A 120 -12.07 -8.27 -16.33
CA LYS A 120 -13.29 -7.99 -17.13
C LYS A 120 -14.54 -7.90 -16.24
N LEU A 121 -14.76 -6.69 -15.71
CA LEU A 121 -16.02 -6.32 -15.07
C LEU A 121 -17.23 -6.64 -15.95
#